data_AF-A0A077ZFC1-F1
#
_entry.id   AF-A0A077ZFC1-F1
#
_cell.length_a   1.000
_cell.length_b   1.000
_cell.length_c   1.000
_cell.angle_alpha   90.00
_cell.angle_beta   90.00
_cell.angle_gamma   90.00
#
_symmetry.space_group_name_H-M   'P 1'
#
loop_
_entity.id
_entity.type
_entity.pdbx_description
1 polymer ?
#
loop_
_entity_poly.entity_id
_entity_poly.type
_entity_poly.pdbx_seq_one_letter_code
_entity_poly.pdbx_strand_id
1 'polypeptide(L)'
;MQWSTALLIAIACLHLSTILCDKCTSEVSSSYYYDYTKVQEERVYWKYIKKERTVAIGCVLDSGENLAFGETYRTPFFVLLCEKINDTAVLLRPIKCLMNGEEMEKGSSVITKSFVYSCLEKEGRIGLVITGCVGDNKVLAKIGESFTRRTFLFTCLSEGYRVIHKAIGCIIGGQRVDIHQVINIGKFWYKCSRYGNGGVKVIIMGCVTSSGKRIDAGEKYRDGGFLFHCKQRDLGVRIVFAGCVAKEFGVLKEFNFGESWYTRPVGSLSYRVVCAGSEETVTAEVIECIANMDQGRKVIKVGECVKYGSDRMFSCIKQTEGNVVARLTLIEEHSFSFKTFTTIEGDRCPLPPK
;
A
#
# COMPACT_ATOMS: atom_id res chain seq x y z
N MET A 1 -29.51 -2.98 -34.76
CA MET A 1 -28.71 -1.79 -34.40
C MET A 1 -28.40 -1.81 -32.91
N GLN A 2 -27.28 -2.42 -32.52
CA GLN A 2 -26.64 -2.19 -31.23
C GLN A 2 -25.19 -2.66 -31.37
N TRP A 3 -24.27 -1.77 -31.08
CA TRP A 3 -22.86 -1.87 -31.45
C TRP A 3 -22.17 -2.99 -30.66
N SER A 4 -21.60 -3.94 -31.39
CA SER A 4 -20.53 -4.81 -30.91
C SER A 4 -19.25 -3.98 -30.78
N THR A 5 -19.14 -3.16 -29.74
CA THR A 5 -17.84 -2.65 -29.33
C THR A 5 -17.09 -3.81 -28.68
N ALA A 6 -16.37 -4.57 -29.50
CA ALA A 6 -15.17 -5.27 -29.11
C ALA A 6 -14.13 -4.22 -28.68
N LEU A 7 -14.35 -3.63 -27.51
CA LEU A 7 -13.42 -2.71 -26.89
C LEU A 7 -12.27 -3.57 -26.35
N LEU A 8 -11.30 -3.86 -27.20
CA LEU A 8 -9.97 -4.32 -26.81
C LEU A 8 -9.34 -3.23 -25.94
N ILE A 9 -9.72 -3.17 -24.65
CA ILE A 9 -8.91 -2.47 -23.64
C ILE A 9 -7.70 -3.36 -23.37
N ALA A 10 -6.80 -3.45 -24.35
CA ALA A 10 -5.41 -3.79 -24.14
C ALA A 10 -4.66 -2.52 -23.66
N ILE A 11 -5.21 -1.81 -22.66
CA ILE A 11 -4.50 -0.71 -22.01
C ILE A 11 -3.70 -1.34 -20.87
N ALA A 12 -2.45 -1.69 -21.20
CA ALA A 12 -1.27 -1.59 -20.35
C ALA A 12 -1.56 -1.31 -18.85
N CYS A 13 -2.08 -2.30 -18.12
CA CYS A 13 -2.17 -2.26 -16.65
C CYS A 13 -0.82 -2.68 -16.01
N LEU A 14 0.30 -2.29 -16.63
CA LEU A 14 1.65 -2.43 -16.09
C LEU A 14 2.12 -1.10 -15.47
N HIS A 15 1.24 -0.37 -14.80
CA HIS A 15 1.72 0.49 -13.72
C HIS A 15 1.88 -0.40 -12.50
N LEU A 16 3.09 -0.92 -12.33
CA LEU A 16 3.63 -1.36 -11.05
C LEU A 16 3.33 -0.27 -10.01
N SER A 17 2.19 -0.37 -9.36
CA SER A 17 1.89 0.27 -8.09
C SER A 17 1.91 -0.81 -7.03
N THR A 18 2.95 -1.65 -7.06
CA THR A 18 3.46 -2.27 -5.85
C THR A 18 4.11 -1.17 -5.02
N ILE A 19 3.29 -0.24 -4.52
CA ILE A 19 3.65 0.44 -3.28
C ILE A 19 3.57 -0.69 -2.26
N LEU A 20 4.74 -1.26 -1.98
CA LEU A 20 4.94 -2.22 -0.90
C LEU A 20 4.22 -1.68 0.34
N CYS A 21 3.72 -2.58 1.18
CA CYS A 21 3.28 -2.23 2.52
C CYS A 21 4.48 -1.65 3.28
N ASP A 22 4.69 -0.35 3.13
CA ASP A 22 5.72 0.39 3.82
C ASP A 22 5.28 0.47 5.28
N LYS A 23 6.21 0.16 6.17
CA LYS A 23 6.05 0.28 7.61
C LYS A 23 7.21 1.08 8.16
N CYS A 24 6.92 1.94 9.12
CA CYS A 24 7.94 2.61 9.89
C CYS A 24 7.62 2.54 11.37
N THR A 25 8.64 2.25 12.17
CA THR A 25 8.59 2.29 13.63
C THR A 25 9.12 3.63 14.11
N SER A 26 8.57 4.13 15.20
CA SER A 26 9.11 5.31 15.88
C SER A 26 10.55 5.03 16.35
N GLU A 27 11.42 6.03 16.23
CA GLU A 27 12.73 6.04 16.90
C GLU A 27 12.59 6.77 18.23
N VAL A 28 13.27 6.27 19.27
CA VAL A 28 13.28 6.90 20.58
C VAL A 28 14.71 6.96 21.09
N SER A 29 15.08 8.07 21.68
CA SER A 29 16.34 8.18 22.42
C SER A 29 16.21 9.09 23.63
N SER A 30 17.23 9.12 24.48
CA SER A 30 17.25 9.89 25.73
C SER A 30 18.39 10.91 25.74
N SER A 31 18.11 12.03 26.40
CA SER A 31 19.10 13.00 26.86
C SER A 31 19.69 12.54 28.19
N TYR A 32 20.93 12.91 28.45
CA TYR A 32 21.66 12.56 29.67
C TYR A 32 22.16 13.82 30.36
N TYR A 33 22.15 13.83 31.68
CA TYR A 33 22.54 14.99 32.48
C TYR A 33 23.46 14.56 33.62
N TYR A 34 24.43 15.41 33.94
CA TYR A 34 25.28 15.27 35.10
C TYR A 34 25.12 16.50 36.00
N ASP A 35 24.64 16.28 37.22
CA ASP A 35 24.47 17.32 38.22
C ASP A 35 25.73 17.38 39.10
N TYR A 36 26.45 18.49 39.01
CA TYR A 36 27.69 18.72 39.74
C TYR A 36 27.53 19.79 40.83
N THR A 37 26.30 20.15 41.20
CA THR A 37 26.06 20.92 42.43
C THR A 37 26.29 20.08 43.68
N LYS A 38 26.33 18.75 43.54
CA LYS A 38 26.67 17.80 44.61
C LYS A 38 28.16 17.85 44.93
N VAL A 39 28.52 18.71 45.87
CA VAL A 39 29.79 18.63 46.58
C VAL A 39 29.89 17.27 47.27
N GLN A 40 30.97 16.52 47.01
CA GLN A 40 31.20 15.26 47.70
C GLN A 40 32.02 15.52 48.96
N GLU A 41 31.33 15.68 50.08
CA GLU A 41 31.96 15.70 51.39
C GLU A 41 32.44 14.27 51.74
N GLU A 42 33.60 14.18 52.39
CA GLU A 42 34.25 12.93 52.86
C GLU A 42 34.76 11.94 51.78
N ARG A 43 34.33 12.02 50.52
CA ARG A 43 34.85 11.20 49.40
C ARG A 43 36.14 11.76 48.80
N VAL A 44 37.08 12.07 49.67
CA VAL A 44 38.36 12.68 49.34
C VAL A 44 39.45 11.63 49.39
N TYR A 45 40.31 11.58 48.37
CA TYR A 45 41.50 10.75 48.40
C TYR A 45 42.56 11.44 49.28
N TRP A 46 42.94 10.80 50.38
CA TRP A 46 43.85 11.37 51.38
C TRP A 46 45.25 10.79 51.28
N LYS A 47 46.25 11.64 51.48
CA LYS A 47 47.61 11.21 51.80
C LYS A 47 47.71 10.85 53.28
N TYR A 48 48.24 9.67 53.60
CA TYR A 48 48.47 9.22 54.97
C TYR A 48 49.95 9.28 55.33
N ILE A 49 50.28 9.93 56.44
CA ILE A 49 51.62 9.91 57.04
C ILE A 49 51.45 9.37 58.45
N LYS A 50 52.20 8.33 58.82
CA LYS A 50 52.09 7.67 60.15
C LYS A 50 50.65 7.29 60.53
N LYS A 51 49.85 6.83 59.56
CA LYS A 51 48.41 6.47 59.68
C LYS A 51 47.45 7.63 59.97
N GLU A 52 47.89 8.88 59.91
CA GLU A 52 47.03 10.06 60.04
C GLU A 52 46.70 10.67 58.68
N ARG A 53 45.45 11.14 58.50
CA ARG A 53 45.03 11.91 57.31
C ARG A 53 45.76 13.24 57.33
N THR A 54 46.56 13.52 56.30
CA THR A 54 47.36 14.75 56.25
C THR A 54 46.83 15.77 55.25
N VAL A 55 46.68 15.39 53.99
CA VAL A 55 46.31 16.31 52.91
C VAL A 55 45.41 15.61 51.92
N ALA A 56 44.35 16.28 51.49
CA ALA A 56 43.55 15.89 50.33
C ALA A 56 44.42 15.91 49.08
N ILE A 57 44.46 14.83 48.32
CA ILE A 57 45.26 14.69 47.09
C ILE A 57 44.43 14.34 45.85
N GLY A 58 43.13 14.10 46.02
CA GLY A 58 42.29 13.71 44.90
C GLY A 58 40.84 13.40 45.25
N CYS A 59 40.14 12.83 44.28
CA CYS A 59 38.74 12.41 44.36
C CYS A 59 38.65 10.88 44.42
N VAL A 60 37.65 10.36 45.14
CA VAL A 60 37.31 8.93 45.13
C VAL A 60 36.06 8.75 44.28
N LEU A 61 36.14 7.92 43.24
CA LEU A 61 35.02 7.58 42.37
C LEU A 61 34.05 6.60 43.06
N ASP A 62 32.83 6.48 42.53
CA ASP A 62 31.85 5.47 43.00
C ASP A 62 32.37 4.03 42.85
N SER A 63 33.30 3.79 41.92
CA SER A 63 33.98 2.51 41.75
C SER A 63 35.00 2.19 42.85
N GLY A 64 35.37 3.18 43.68
CA GLY A 64 36.46 3.11 44.64
C GLY A 64 37.84 3.46 44.06
N GLU A 65 37.92 3.75 42.76
CA GLU A 65 39.15 4.25 42.13
C GLU A 65 39.47 5.67 42.62
N ASN A 66 40.77 5.98 42.72
CA ASN A 66 41.25 7.29 43.14
C ASN A 66 41.77 8.07 41.92
N LEU A 67 41.37 9.33 41.81
CA LEU A 67 41.89 10.29 40.83
C LEU A 67 42.68 11.37 41.55
N ALA A 68 43.88 11.69 41.09
CA ALA A 68 44.58 12.88 41.56
C ALA A 68 43.88 14.16 41.09
N PHE A 69 44.08 15.27 41.81
CA PHE A 69 43.58 16.57 41.35
C PHE A 69 44.15 16.93 39.97
N GLY A 70 43.28 17.39 39.07
CA GLY A 70 43.62 17.69 37.68
C GLY A 70 43.51 16.47 36.73
N GLU A 71 43.38 15.25 37.26
CA GLU A 71 43.09 14.07 36.42
C GLU A 71 41.64 14.06 35.97
N THR A 72 41.42 13.44 34.81
CA THR A 72 40.11 13.29 34.21
C THR A 72 39.64 11.86 34.22
N TYR A 73 38.32 11.68 34.30
CA TYR A 73 37.66 10.39 34.25
C TYR A 73 36.53 10.40 33.22
N ARG A 74 36.46 9.34 32.42
CA ARG A 74 35.48 9.21 31.34
C ARG A 74 34.35 8.30 31.81
N THR A 75 33.16 8.88 31.92
CA THR A 75 31.90 8.14 32.06
C THR A 75 31.39 7.76 30.65
N PRO A 76 30.28 7.01 30.52
CA PRO A 76 29.68 6.75 29.22
C PRO A 76 29.27 8.02 28.44
N PHE A 77 28.99 9.14 29.12
CA PHE A 77 28.41 10.35 28.51
C PHE A 77 29.16 11.65 28.79
N PHE A 78 30.13 11.66 29.69
CA PHE A 78 30.82 12.87 30.15
C PHE A 78 32.28 12.62 30.52
N VAL A 79 33.12 13.63 30.29
CA VAL A 79 34.47 13.72 30.86
C VAL A 79 34.40 14.59 32.11
N LEU A 80 34.82 14.03 33.24
CA LEU A 80 34.83 14.66 34.56
C LEU A 80 36.26 15.02 34.95
N LEU A 81 36.48 16.17 35.56
CA LEU A 81 37.75 16.65 36.10
C LEU A 81 37.68 16.62 37.63
N CYS A 82 38.69 16.04 38.28
CA CYS A 82 38.79 16.07 39.73
C CYS A 82 39.35 17.43 40.21
N GLU A 83 38.53 18.19 40.92
CA GLU A 83 38.87 19.52 41.46
C GLU A 83 38.78 19.55 42.99
N LYS A 84 39.72 20.26 43.62
CA LYS A 84 39.70 20.53 45.07
C LYS A 84 38.83 21.76 45.34
N ILE A 85 37.81 21.62 46.20
CA ILE A 85 37.08 22.78 46.72
C ILE A 85 37.80 23.31 47.95
N ASN A 86 38.00 22.44 48.94
CA ASN A 86 38.73 22.71 50.17
C ASN A 86 39.39 21.42 50.68
N ASP A 87 39.94 21.41 51.89
CA ASP A 87 40.64 20.24 52.44
C ASP A 87 39.72 19.03 52.70
N THR A 88 38.41 19.25 52.83
CA THR A 88 37.42 18.21 53.19
C THR A 88 36.40 17.92 52.09
N ALA A 89 36.42 18.70 51.02
CA ALA A 89 35.42 18.65 49.96
C ALA A 89 36.09 18.71 48.58
N VAL A 90 35.62 17.83 47.69
CA VAL A 90 36.06 17.74 46.29
C VAL A 90 34.88 17.80 45.34
N LEU A 91 35.18 18.12 44.09
CA LEU A 91 34.20 18.23 43.01
C LEU A 91 34.66 17.42 41.80
N LEU A 92 33.76 16.60 41.26
CA LEU A 92 33.91 16.05 39.91
C LEU A 92 33.21 16.99 38.93
N ARG A 93 33.95 17.94 38.36
CA ARG A 93 33.38 18.92 37.44
C ARG A 93 33.30 18.32 36.04
N PRO A 94 32.13 18.24 35.41
CA PRO A 94 32.06 17.86 34.01
C PRO A 94 32.62 18.97 33.12
N ILE A 95 33.56 18.60 32.26
CA ILE A 95 34.22 19.53 31.34
C ILE A 95 33.75 19.36 29.90
N LYS A 96 33.35 18.14 29.51
CA LYS A 96 32.90 17.81 28.15
C LYS A 96 31.81 16.74 28.17
N CYS A 97 31.04 16.66 27.09
CA CYS A 97 30.18 15.51 26.83
C CYS A 97 30.92 14.47 25.99
N LEU A 98 30.43 13.24 26.02
CA LEU A 98 30.91 12.13 25.21
C LEU A 98 29.76 11.56 24.39
N MET A 99 29.92 11.49 23.07
CA MET A 99 28.95 10.88 22.17
C MET A 99 29.63 9.77 21.39
N ASN A 100 29.17 8.52 21.58
CA ASN A 100 29.79 7.33 20.99
C ASN A 100 31.31 7.24 21.23
N GLY A 101 31.80 7.74 22.38
CA GLY A 101 33.22 7.75 22.75
C GLY A 101 34.03 8.95 22.23
N GLU A 102 33.45 9.83 21.43
CA GLU A 102 34.08 11.08 20.98
C GLU A 102 33.76 12.25 21.91
N GLU A 103 34.76 13.09 22.20
CA GLU A 103 34.61 14.28 23.04
C GLU A 103 33.89 15.40 22.31
N MET A 104 32.92 15.99 22.99
CA MET A 104 32.15 17.14 22.54
C MET A 104 32.43 18.34 23.44
N GLU A 105 32.90 19.43 22.82
CA GLU A 105 33.02 20.72 23.51
C GLU A 105 31.65 21.26 23.92
N LYS A 106 31.60 22.03 25.00
CA LYS A 106 30.38 22.71 25.43
C LYS A 106 29.86 23.64 24.30
N GLY A 107 28.57 23.60 24.04
CA GLY A 107 27.90 24.31 22.94
C GLY A 107 27.98 23.59 21.58
N SER A 108 28.84 22.57 21.44
CA SER A 108 28.91 21.80 20.19
C SER A 108 27.70 20.88 20.00
N SER A 109 27.44 20.50 18.76
CA SER A 109 26.37 19.57 18.40
C SER A 109 26.84 18.53 17.38
N VAL A 110 26.30 17.32 17.49
CA VAL A 110 26.55 16.19 16.58
C VAL A 110 25.22 15.69 16.02
N ILE A 111 25.17 15.53 14.70
CA ILE A 111 24.02 14.99 13.98
C ILE A 111 24.21 13.48 13.83
N THR A 112 23.31 12.70 14.41
CA THR A 112 23.27 11.25 14.22
C THR A 112 22.28 10.87 13.12
N LYS A 113 22.03 9.58 12.93
CA LYS A 113 21.02 9.08 11.98
C LYS A 113 19.61 9.60 12.25
N SER A 114 19.25 9.80 13.52
CA SER A 114 17.87 10.09 13.93
C SER A 114 17.73 11.35 14.79
N PHE A 115 18.77 11.77 15.50
CA PHE A 115 18.71 12.85 16.48
C PHE A 115 19.91 13.79 16.39
N VAL A 116 19.69 15.05 16.77
CA VAL A 116 20.75 16.03 17.01
C VAL A 116 21.03 16.06 18.50
N TYR A 117 22.28 15.79 18.86
CA TYR A 117 22.76 15.89 20.23
C TYR A 117 23.58 17.15 20.40
N SER A 118 23.38 17.87 21.49
CA SER A 118 24.14 19.06 21.84
C SER A 118 24.70 18.91 23.26
N CYS A 119 25.95 19.33 23.46
CA CYS A 119 26.54 19.40 24.79
C CYS A 119 26.20 20.76 25.41
N LEU A 120 25.23 20.81 26.32
CA LEU A 120 24.70 22.05 26.88
C LEU A 120 25.03 22.17 28.36
N GLU A 121 25.43 23.34 28.81
CA GLU A 121 25.61 23.66 30.22
C GLU A 121 24.56 24.67 30.67
N LYS A 122 23.83 24.36 31.74
CA LYS A 122 22.82 25.23 32.34
C LYS A 122 22.72 24.96 33.84
N GLU A 123 22.75 26.03 34.64
CA GLU A 123 22.42 26.00 36.09
C GLU A 123 23.16 24.91 36.89
N GLY A 124 24.49 24.83 36.76
CA GLY A 124 25.28 23.83 37.51
C GLY A 124 25.12 22.39 37.01
N ARG A 125 24.62 22.22 35.78
CA ARG A 125 24.49 20.93 35.11
C ARG A 125 25.07 20.99 33.72
N ILE A 126 25.73 19.92 33.30
CA ILE A 126 26.00 19.65 31.89
C ILE A 126 25.01 18.60 31.40
N GLY A 127 24.62 18.66 30.13
CA GLY A 127 23.77 17.68 29.51
C GLY A 127 24.21 17.35 28.09
N LEU A 128 24.22 16.06 27.76
CA LEU A 128 24.18 15.58 26.39
C LEU A 128 22.71 15.51 25.99
N VAL A 129 22.21 16.61 25.43
CA VAL A 129 20.78 16.87 25.24
C VAL A 129 20.38 16.66 23.79
N ILE A 130 19.28 15.96 23.56
CA ILE A 130 18.68 15.90 22.22
C ILE A 130 17.96 17.22 21.95
N THR A 131 18.44 17.97 20.97
CA THR A 131 17.90 19.29 20.60
C THR A 131 17.03 19.26 19.35
N GLY A 132 17.01 18.15 18.62
CA GLY A 132 16.18 17.98 17.44
C GLY A 132 16.19 16.56 16.86
N CYS A 133 15.37 16.37 15.84
CA CYS A 133 15.24 15.14 15.08
C CYS A 133 15.79 15.31 13.66
N VAL A 134 16.20 14.20 13.07
CA VAL A 134 16.80 14.15 11.73
C VAL A 134 15.86 13.36 10.80
N GLY A 135 15.41 14.02 9.74
CA GLY A 135 14.59 13.46 8.68
C GLY A 135 15.38 13.01 7.46
N ASP A 136 14.66 12.81 6.35
CA ASP A 136 15.29 12.52 5.05
C ASP A 136 16.28 13.62 4.65
N ASN A 137 17.31 13.24 3.90
CA ASN A 137 18.34 14.16 3.41
C ASN A 137 18.99 15.02 4.51
N LYS A 138 19.02 14.52 5.76
CA LYS A 138 19.54 15.23 6.95
C LYS A 138 18.80 16.54 7.27
N VAL A 139 17.56 16.69 6.83
CA VAL A 139 16.71 17.81 7.25
C VAL A 139 16.53 17.76 8.76
N LEU A 140 16.79 18.88 9.43
CA LEU A 140 16.69 18.99 10.88
C LEU A 140 15.32 19.55 11.26
N ALA A 141 14.68 18.93 12.24
CA ALA A 141 13.46 19.44 12.88
C ALA A 141 13.74 19.72 14.36
N LYS A 142 13.37 20.90 14.82
CA LYS A 142 13.40 21.24 16.25
C LYS A 142 12.33 20.43 16.99
N ILE A 143 12.45 20.34 18.32
CA ILE A 143 11.38 19.80 19.15
C ILE A 143 10.08 20.56 18.88
N GLY A 144 9.01 19.83 18.58
CA GLY A 144 7.69 20.34 18.19
C GLY A 144 7.48 20.46 16.68
N GLU A 145 8.53 20.41 15.86
CA GLU A 145 8.41 20.50 14.41
C GLU A 145 8.14 19.12 13.76
N SER A 146 7.52 19.17 12.59
CA SER A 146 7.25 17.99 11.77
C SER A 146 8.29 17.83 10.66
N PHE A 147 8.62 16.58 10.33
CA PHE A 147 9.56 16.22 9.29
C PHE A 147 9.15 14.92 8.60
N THR A 148 9.74 14.66 7.44
CA THR A 148 9.49 13.45 6.67
C THR A 148 10.63 12.46 6.83
N ARG A 149 10.27 11.18 6.88
CA ARG A 149 11.22 10.09 6.72
C ARG A 149 10.62 9.02 5.82
N ARG A 150 11.24 8.78 4.66
CA ARG A 150 10.69 7.97 3.57
C ARG A 150 9.28 8.47 3.20
N THR A 151 8.30 7.60 3.26
CA THR A 151 6.89 7.84 2.92
C THR A 151 6.04 8.22 4.15
N PHE A 152 6.65 8.70 5.24
CA PHE A 152 5.94 8.96 6.50
C PHE A 152 6.23 10.36 7.07
N LEU A 153 5.24 10.88 7.79
CA LEU A 153 5.31 12.16 8.48
C LEU A 153 5.46 11.92 9.98
N PHE A 154 6.45 12.57 10.58
CA PHE A 154 6.77 12.51 12.00
C PHE A 154 6.71 13.90 12.62
N THR A 155 6.41 13.95 13.91
CA THR A 155 6.69 15.11 14.76
C THR A 155 7.83 14.77 15.71
N CYS A 156 8.76 15.72 15.89
CA CYS A 156 9.84 15.57 16.85
C CYS A 156 9.32 15.90 18.26
N LEU A 157 8.95 14.89 19.04
CA LEU A 157 8.30 15.09 20.34
C LEU A 157 9.28 14.87 21.50
N SER A 158 9.25 15.73 22.50
CA SER A 158 9.96 15.51 23.76
C SER A 158 8.98 15.03 24.85
N GLU A 159 9.35 13.96 25.55
CA GLU A 159 8.65 13.40 26.71
C GLU A 159 9.66 13.22 27.86
N GLY A 160 9.74 14.20 28.76
CA GLY A 160 10.76 14.24 29.81
C GLY A 160 12.16 14.27 29.20
N TYR A 161 13.02 13.30 29.56
CA TYR A 161 14.36 13.19 28.98
C TYR A 161 14.38 12.48 27.63
N ARG A 162 13.25 11.94 27.16
CA ARG A 162 13.18 11.20 25.90
C ARG A 162 12.76 12.13 24.77
N VAL A 163 13.28 11.85 23.57
CA VAL A 163 12.80 12.43 22.32
C VAL A 163 12.40 11.31 21.39
N ILE A 164 11.22 11.45 20.80
CA ILE A 164 10.52 10.42 20.04
C ILE A 164 10.20 10.97 18.66
N HIS A 165 10.46 10.16 17.63
CA HIS A 165 9.91 10.37 16.29
C HIS A 165 8.47 9.86 16.31
N LYS A 166 7.52 10.69 16.73
CA LYS A 166 6.12 10.27 16.80
C LYS A 166 5.52 10.35 15.41
N ALA A 167 5.14 9.20 14.85
CA ALA A 167 4.45 9.16 13.57
C ALA A 167 3.08 9.85 13.68
N ILE A 168 2.79 10.74 12.73
CA ILE A 168 1.53 11.51 12.68
C ILE A 168 0.79 11.35 11.35
N GLY A 169 1.40 10.73 10.34
CA GLY A 169 0.74 10.48 9.07
C GLY A 169 1.61 9.76 8.05
N CYS A 170 1.05 9.59 6.85
CA CYS A 170 1.69 8.98 5.71
C CYS A 170 1.79 9.99 4.56
N ILE A 171 2.71 9.76 3.64
CA ILE A 171 2.82 10.45 2.35
C ILE A 171 2.48 9.43 1.28
N ILE A 172 1.29 9.55 0.70
CA ILE A 172 0.76 8.59 -0.29
C ILE A 172 0.50 9.35 -1.58
N GLY A 173 1.19 8.98 -2.67
CA GLY A 173 1.09 9.70 -3.94
C GLY A 173 1.51 11.17 -3.86
N GLY A 174 2.48 11.49 -2.98
CA GLY A 174 2.93 12.86 -2.72
C GLY A 174 2.02 13.68 -1.81
N GLN A 175 0.87 13.14 -1.37
CA GLN A 175 -0.07 13.85 -0.50
C GLN A 175 0.06 13.40 0.95
N ARG A 176 -0.06 14.35 1.88
CA ARG A 176 -0.11 14.06 3.32
C ARG A 176 -1.47 13.46 3.67
N VAL A 177 -1.45 12.33 4.36
CA VAL A 177 -2.63 11.58 4.78
C VAL A 177 -2.51 11.30 6.27
N ASP A 178 -3.42 11.86 7.07
CA ASP A 178 -3.43 11.64 8.51
C ASP A 178 -3.71 10.18 8.86
N ILE A 179 -3.31 9.76 10.05
CA ILE A 179 -3.58 8.40 10.53
C ILE A 179 -5.10 8.14 10.54
N HIS A 180 -5.48 6.97 10.05
CA HIS A 180 -6.84 6.49 9.81
C HIS A 180 -7.56 7.12 8.62
N GLN A 181 -6.99 8.14 7.97
CA GLN A 181 -7.54 8.72 6.75
C GLN A 181 -7.26 7.86 5.53
N VAL A 182 -8.08 8.08 4.50
CA VAL A 182 -8.08 7.32 3.25
C VAL A 182 -7.99 8.25 2.05
N ILE A 183 -7.29 7.80 1.01
CA ILE A 183 -7.12 8.55 -0.24
C ILE A 183 -7.26 7.63 -1.45
N ASN A 184 -7.77 8.17 -2.56
CA ASN A 184 -7.85 7.47 -3.84
C ASN A 184 -6.67 7.88 -4.70
N ILE A 185 -5.93 6.92 -5.24
CA ILE A 185 -4.85 7.16 -6.21
C ILE A 185 -5.03 6.18 -7.36
N GLY A 186 -5.33 6.72 -8.54
CA GLY A 186 -5.66 5.90 -9.72
C GLY A 186 -6.84 4.98 -9.44
N LYS A 187 -6.66 3.68 -9.70
CA LYS A 187 -7.72 2.66 -9.57
C LYS A 187 -7.78 2.01 -8.18
N PHE A 188 -7.07 2.56 -7.20
CA PHE A 188 -6.97 1.99 -5.86
C PHE A 188 -7.17 3.06 -4.79
N TRP A 189 -7.56 2.61 -3.60
CA TRP A 189 -7.64 3.47 -2.44
C TRP A 189 -6.82 2.90 -1.29
N TYR A 190 -6.23 3.81 -0.54
CA TYR A 190 -5.21 3.54 0.47
C TYR A 190 -5.65 4.11 1.80
N LYS A 191 -5.18 3.51 2.88
CA LYS A 191 -5.37 3.97 4.25
C LYS A 191 -4.02 4.14 4.92
N CYS A 192 -3.80 5.29 5.54
CA CYS A 192 -2.72 5.43 6.52
C CYS A 192 -3.20 4.81 7.83
N SER A 193 -2.52 3.78 8.35
CA SER A 193 -2.95 3.04 9.53
C SER A 193 -1.84 2.96 10.57
N ARG A 194 -2.22 2.85 11.85
CA ARG A 194 -1.27 2.50 12.91
C ARG A 194 -0.72 1.08 12.69
N TYR A 195 0.53 0.88 13.12
CA TYR A 195 1.24 -0.39 13.12
C TYR A 195 2.09 -0.50 14.39
N GLY A 196 1.78 -1.48 15.24
CA GLY A 196 2.50 -1.70 16.50
C GLY A 196 2.48 -0.49 17.44
N ASN A 197 3.50 -0.40 18.30
CA ASN A 197 3.63 0.67 19.30
C ASN A 197 4.17 1.96 18.64
N GLY A 198 3.27 2.80 18.13
CA GLY A 198 3.61 4.12 17.59
C GLY A 198 4.14 4.12 16.15
N GLY A 199 4.12 2.98 15.46
CA GLY A 199 4.42 2.93 14.04
C GLY A 199 3.21 3.26 13.17
N VAL A 200 3.47 3.52 11.90
CA VAL A 200 2.46 3.73 10.86
C VAL A 200 2.80 2.88 9.64
N LYS A 201 1.77 2.51 8.89
CA LYS A 201 1.87 1.79 7.63
C LYS A 201 0.86 2.31 6.61
N VAL A 202 1.23 2.20 5.34
CA VAL A 202 0.31 2.42 4.22
C VAL A 202 -0.28 1.07 3.82
N ILE A 203 -1.61 0.98 3.81
CA ILE A 203 -2.33 -0.23 3.38
C ILE A 203 -3.14 0.10 2.13
N ILE A 204 -3.00 -0.70 1.08
CA ILE A 204 -3.96 -0.73 -0.02
C ILE A 204 -5.21 -1.47 0.46
N MET A 205 -6.35 -0.78 0.45
CA MET A 205 -7.57 -1.33 1.03
C MET A 205 -8.50 -1.93 -0.02
N GLY A 206 -8.40 -1.48 -1.27
CA GLY A 206 -9.22 -1.99 -2.35
C GLY A 206 -9.15 -1.14 -3.62
N CYS A 207 -10.20 -1.25 -4.42
CA CYS A 207 -10.28 -0.73 -5.78
C CYS A 207 -11.19 0.49 -5.85
N VAL A 208 -11.00 1.31 -6.88
CA VAL A 208 -11.81 2.49 -7.16
C VAL A 208 -12.41 2.33 -8.56
N THR A 209 -13.74 2.34 -8.64
CA THR A 209 -14.47 2.29 -9.91
C THR A 209 -14.25 3.57 -10.73
N SER A 210 -14.60 3.56 -12.02
CA SER A 210 -14.59 4.74 -12.88
C SER A 210 -15.42 5.91 -12.34
N SER A 211 -16.46 5.62 -11.55
CA SER A 211 -17.31 6.61 -10.85
C SER A 211 -16.72 7.17 -9.55
N GLY A 212 -15.54 6.69 -9.12
CA GLY A 212 -14.91 7.08 -7.87
C GLY A 212 -15.38 6.31 -6.63
N LYS A 213 -16.34 5.39 -6.76
CA LYS A 213 -16.78 4.51 -5.66
C LYS A 213 -15.65 3.57 -5.23
N ARG A 214 -15.43 3.47 -3.92
CA ARG A 214 -14.49 2.54 -3.28
C ARG A 214 -15.12 1.16 -3.12
N ILE A 215 -14.34 0.15 -3.45
CA ILE A 215 -14.69 -1.28 -3.36
C ILE A 215 -13.65 -1.95 -2.48
N ASP A 216 -14.07 -2.75 -1.51
CA ASP A 216 -13.16 -3.42 -0.60
C ASP A 216 -12.44 -4.58 -1.29
N ALA A 217 -11.23 -4.88 -0.84
CA ALA A 217 -10.50 -6.05 -1.32
C ALA A 217 -11.29 -7.34 -1.05
N GLY A 218 -11.44 -8.18 -2.07
CA GLY A 218 -12.25 -9.39 -2.05
C GLY A 218 -13.62 -9.24 -2.72
N GLU A 219 -14.11 -8.01 -2.94
CA GLU A 219 -15.45 -7.78 -3.49
C GLU A 219 -15.49 -7.76 -5.02
N LYS A 220 -16.60 -8.28 -5.58
CA LYS A 220 -16.96 -8.09 -6.98
C LYS A 220 -17.73 -6.79 -7.15
N TYR A 221 -17.56 -6.14 -8.30
CA TYR A 221 -18.24 -4.88 -8.60
C TYR A 221 -18.47 -4.72 -10.10
N ARG A 222 -19.51 -3.96 -10.44
CA ARG A 222 -19.82 -3.59 -11.82
C ARG A 222 -19.11 -2.28 -12.16
N ASP A 223 -18.49 -2.24 -13.32
CA ASP A 223 -17.96 -1.01 -13.88
C ASP A 223 -18.12 -1.06 -15.40
N GLY A 224 -18.93 -0.15 -15.96
CA GLY A 224 -19.40 -0.25 -17.34
C GLY A 224 -20.20 -1.53 -17.61
N GLY A 225 -19.85 -2.26 -18.66
CA GLY A 225 -20.53 -3.49 -19.12
C GLY A 225 -19.99 -4.80 -18.55
N PHE A 226 -19.04 -4.74 -17.60
CA PHE A 226 -18.33 -5.91 -17.12
C PHE A 226 -18.42 -6.06 -15.60
N LEU A 227 -18.20 -7.30 -15.15
CA LEU A 227 -18.06 -7.63 -13.74
C LEU A 227 -16.57 -7.77 -13.42
N PHE A 228 -16.10 -7.00 -12.45
CA PHE A 228 -14.73 -7.05 -11.96
C PHE A 228 -14.66 -7.66 -10.57
N HIS A 229 -13.50 -8.20 -10.22
CA HIS A 229 -13.16 -8.63 -8.85
C HIS A 229 -11.98 -7.82 -8.36
N CYS A 230 -12.15 -7.16 -7.21
CA CYS A 230 -11.08 -6.47 -6.51
C CYS A 230 -10.23 -7.49 -5.73
N LYS A 231 -9.44 -8.30 -6.45
CA LYS A 231 -8.81 -9.50 -5.90
C LYS A 231 -7.62 -9.17 -5.00
N GLN A 232 -7.68 -9.62 -3.75
CA GLN A 232 -6.58 -9.53 -2.79
C GLN A 232 -5.45 -10.50 -3.13
N ARG A 233 -4.21 -10.08 -2.88
CA ARG A 233 -2.97 -10.87 -2.93
C ARG A 233 -2.14 -10.58 -1.68
N ASP A 234 -1.11 -11.40 -1.43
CA ASP A 234 -0.22 -11.27 -0.26
C ASP A 234 0.38 -9.86 -0.11
N LEU A 235 0.70 -9.21 -1.23
CA LEU A 235 1.38 -7.91 -1.27
C LEU A 235 0.50 -6.77 -1.84
N GLY A 236 -0.80 -6.98 -2.03
CA GLY A 236 -1.67 -5.90 -2.49
C GLY A 236 -3.00 -6.32 -3.08
N VAL A 237 -3.50 -5.50 -4.01
CA VAL A 237 -4.81 -5.67 -4.64
C VAL A 237 -4.65 -5.51 -6.15
N ARG A 238 -5.38 -6.31 -6.93
CA ARG A 238 -5.48 -6.15 -8.38
C ARG A 238 -6.93 -6.16 -8.83
N ILE A 239 -7.19 -5.52 -9.95
CA ILE A 239 -8.49 -5.57 -10.63
C ILE A 239 -8.40 -6.65 -11.71
N VAL A 240 -9.31 -7.61 -11.68
CA VAL A 240 -9.44 -8.66 -12.69
C VAL A 240 -10.87 -8.75 -13.18
N PHE A 241 -11.07 -9.29 -14.38
CA PHE A 241 -12.41 -9.66 -14.81
C PHE A 241 -12.92 -10.83 -13.98
N ALA A 242 -14.21 -10.79 -13.66
CA ALA A 242 -14.91 -11.83 -12.91
C ALA A 242 -16.11 -12.39 -13.66
N GLY A 243 -16.49 -11.77 -14.78
CA GLY A 243 -17.59 -12.21 -15.61
C GLY A 243 -18.25 -11.09 -16.41
N CYS A 244 -19.46 -11.38 -16.86
CA CYS A 244 -20.24 -10.54 -17.76
C CYS A 244 -21.42 -9.92 -17.01
N VAL A 245 -21.88 -8.76 -17.48
CA VAL A 245 -23.11 -8.13 -17.00
C VAL A 245 -24.05 -8.01 -18.20
N ALA A 246 -25.22 -8.63 -18.11
CA ALA A 246 -26.19 -8.62 -19.19
C ALA A 246 -27.63 -8.54 -18.67
N LYS A 247 -28.54 -8.04 -19.51
CA LYS A 247 -29.97 -8.06 -19.21
C LYS A 247 -30.57 -9.39 -19.66
N GLU A 248 -31.13 -10.14 -18.72
CA GLU A 248 -31.91 -11.35 -18.99
C GLU A 248 -33.35 -11.11 -18.51
N PHE A 249 -34.33 -11.26 -19.42
CA PHE A 249 -35.74 -10.93 -19.17
C PHE A 249 -35.97 -9.52 -18.59
N GLY A 250 -35.16 -8.55 -19.03
CA GLY A 250 -35.24 -7.15 -18.58
C GLY A 250 -34.49 -6.84 -17.28
N VAL A 251 -34.04 -7.85 -16.54
CA VAL A 251 -33.29 -7.69 -15.29
C VAL A 251 -31.79 -7.76 -15.56
N LEU A 252 -31.04 -6.78 -15.06
CA LEU A 252 -29.58 -6.76 -15.17
C LEU A 252 -28.96 -7.77 -14.20
N LYS A 253 -28.38 -8.84 -14.73
CA LYS A 253 -27.76 -9.94 -13.99
C LYS A 253 -26.26 -10.02 -14.25
N GLU A 254 -25.58 -10.67 -13.31
CA GLU A 254 -24.16 -11.00 -13.38
C GLU A 254 -24.01 -12.46 -13.76
N PHE A 255 -23.05 -12.75 -14.63
CA PHE A 255 -22.76 -14.09 -15.13
C PHE A 255 -21.28 -14.40 -14.94
N ASN A 256 -20.97 -15.44 -14.16
CA ASN A 256 -19.60 -15.94 -14.04
C ASN A 256 -19.13 -16.56 -15.37
N PHE A 257 -17.82 -16.76 -15.52
CA PHE A 257 -17.28 -17.45 -16.69
C PHE A 257 -17.90 -18.85 -16.85
N GLY A 258 -18.33 -19.17 -18.07
CA GLY A 258 -19.04 -20.41 -18.41
C GLY A 258 -20.55 -20.37 -18.20
N GLU A 259 -21.09 -19.37 -17.47
CA GLU A 259 -22.53 -19.19 -17.35
C GLU A 259 -23.11 -18.59 -18.63
N SER A 260 -24.36 -18.94 -18.94
CA SER A 260 -25.04 -18.51 -20.15
C SER A 260 -26.39 -17.88 -19.85
N TRP A 261 -26.83 -16.95 -20.71
CA TRP A 261 -28.13 -16.30 -20.64
C TRP A 261 -28.81 -16.25 -21.99
N TYR A 262 -30.10 -15.96 -21.97
CA TYR A 262 -30.87 -15.72 -23.18
C TYR A 262 -31.03 -14.23 -23.45
N THR A 263 -30.80 -13.81 -24.69
CA THR A 263 -31.06 -12.43 -25.11
C THR A 263 -32.56 -12.16 -25.14
N ARG A 264 -32.96 -10.89 -25.06
CA ARG A 264 -34.33 -10.49 -25.38
C ARG A 264 -34.66 -10.93 -26.81
N PRO A 265 -35.83 -11.54 -27.06
CA PRO A 265 -36.26 -11.85 -28.42
C PRO A 265 -36.39 -10.59 -29.29
N VAL A 266 -35.89 -10.68 -30.53
CA VAL A 266 -36.14 -9.71 -31.59
C VAL A 266 -37.03 -10.41 -32.62
N GLY A 267 -38.32 -10.07 -32.62
CA GLY A 267 -39.33 -10.86 -33.31
C GLY A 267 -39.34 -12.29 -32.75
N SER A 268 -39.23 -13.28 -33.64
CA SER A 268 -39.24 -14.71 -33.29
C SER A 268 -37.86 -15.29 -32.98
N LEU A 269 -36.81 -14.46 -32.99
CA LEU A 269 -35.42 -14.90 -32.85
C LEU A 269 -34.82 -14.43 -31.53
N SER A 270 -34.05 -15.30 -30.89
CA SER A 270 -33.23 -14.98 -29.72
C SER A 270 -31.94 -15.77 -29.76
N TYR A 271 -31.00 -15.43 -28.89
CA TYR A 271 -29.70 -16.07 -28.82
C TYR A 271 -29.45 -16.57 -27.40
N ARG A 272 -28.73 -17.67 -27.28
CA ARG A 272 -28.06 -18.06 -26.04
C ARG A 272 -26.61 -17.60 -26.10
N VAL A 273 -26.21 -16.83 -25.10
CA VAL A 273 -24.89 -16.23 -25.00
C VAL A 273 -24.19 -16.79 -23.78
N VAL A 274 -22.90 -17.12 -23.89
CA VAL A 274 -22.06 -17.56 -22.78
C VAL A 274 -21.07 -16.45 -22.41
N CYS A 275 -20.79 -16.30 -21.12
CA CYS A 275 -19.67 -15.48 -20.67
C CYS A 275 -18.38 -16.28 -20.84
N ALA A 276 -17.61 -15.98 -21.89
CA ALA A 276 -16.32 -16.60 -22.14
C ALA A 276 -15.19 -15.70 -21.63
N GLY A 277 -14.07 -16.31 -21.22
CA GLY A 277 -12.88 -15.57 -20.81
C GLY A 277 -12.23 -16.08 -19.53
N SER A 278 -11.45 -15.19 -18.93
CA SER A 278 -10.61 -15.42 -17.77
C SER A 278 -10.47 -14.12 -16.96
N GLU A 279 -9.59 -14.12 -15.96
CA GLU A 279 -9.26 -12.91 -15.21
C GLU A 279 -8.61 -11.79 -16.05
N GLU A 280 -8.11 -12.11 -17.26
CA GLU A 280 -7.39 -11.19 -18.13
C GLU A 280 -8.25 -10.66 -19.28
N THR A 281 -9.18 -11.46 -19.78
CA THR A 281 -10.04 -11.12 -20.92
C THR A 281 -11.46 -11.61 -20.69
N VAL A 282 -12.46 -10.91 -21.21
CA VAL A 282 -13.86 -11.32 -21.13
C VAL A 282 -14.60 -11.00 -22.42
N THR A 283 -15.40 -11.95 -22.89
CA THR A 283 -16.24 -11.84 -24.08
C THR A 283 -17.61 -12.44 -23.82
N ALA A 284 -18.63 -11.87 -24.46
CA ALA A 284 -19.96 -12.44 -24.52
C ALA A 284 -20.12 -13.13 -25.88
N GLU A 285 -20.15 -14.47 -25.90
CA GLU A 285 -20.14 -15.26 -27.14
C GLU A 285 -21.49 -15.92 -27.39
N VAL A 286 -22.06 -15.71 -28.57
CA VAL A 286 -23.26 -16.43 -29.00
C VAL A 286 -22.88 -17.88 -29.25
N ILE A 287 -23.57 -18.82 -28.59
CA ILE A 287 -23.33 -20.27 -28.73
C ILE A 287 -24.49 -20.98 -29.43
N GLU A 288 -25.70 -20.45 -29.31
CA GLU A 288 -26.90 -21.02 -29.94
C GLU A 288 -27.81 -19.91 -30.47
N CYS A 289 -28.45 -20.15 -31.61
CA CYS A 289 -29.57 -19.37 -32.10
C CYS A 289 -30.88 -20.10 -31.83
N ILE A 290 -31.92 -19.34 -31.50
CA ILE A 290 -33.21 -19.87 -31.08
C ILE A 290 -34.31 -19.22 -31.93
N ALA A 291 -35.10 -20.04 -32.60
CA ALA A 291 -36.32 -19.63 -33.29
C ALA A 291 -37.53 -20.12 -32.49
N ASN A 292 -38.48 -19.22 -32.22
CA ASN A 292 -39.73 -19.53 -31.53
C ASN A 292 -40.91 -18.95 -32.30
N MET A 293 -41.58 -19.77 -33.10
CA MET A 293 -42.73 -19.41 -33.93
C MET A 293 -43.88 -20.42 -33.77
N ASP A 294 -44.86 -20.33 -34.68
CA ASP A 294 -46.02 -21.20 -34.83
C ASP A 294 -45.69 -22.71 -34.78
N GLN A 295 -44.56 -23.13 -35.34
CA GLN A 295 -44.11 -24.53 -35.34
C GLN A 295 -43.29 -24.93 -34.10
N GLY A 296 -43.21 -24.07 -33.08
CA GLY A 296 -42.56 -24.33 -31.80
C GLY A 296 -41.12 -23.83 -31.70
N ARG A 297 -40.44 -24.20 -30.61
CA ARG A 297 -39.07 -23.74 -30.32
C ARG A 297 -38.04 -24.65 -30.99
N LYS A 298 -37.16 -24.08 -31.82
CA LYS A 298 -35.97 -24.74 -32.37
C LYS A 298 -34.70 -24.04 -31.90
N VAL A 299 -33.71 -24.82 -31.50
CA VAL A 299 -32.39 -24.35 -31.06
C VAL A 299 -31.33 -25.05 -31.89
N ILE A 300 -30.37 -24.28 -32.41
CA ILE A 300 -29.23 -24.80 -33.19
C ILE A 300 -27.95 -24.08 -32.76
N LYS A 301 -26.80 -24.73 -32.92
CA LYS A 301 -25.49 -24.15 -32.60
C LYS A 301 -25.03 -23.20 -33.70
N VAL A 302 -24.10 -22.30 -33.36
CA VAL A 302 -23.42 -21.48 -34.37
C VAL A 302 -22.69 -22.37 -35.37
N GLY A 303 -22.89 -22.11 -36.67
CA GLY A 303 -22.40 -22.90 -37.79
C GLY A 303 -23.41 -23.88 -38.37
N GLU A 304 -24.57 -24.05 -37.73
CA GLU A 304 -25.60 -25.00 -38.16
C GLU A 304 -26.71 -24.33 -38.98
N CYS A 305 -27.32 -25.12 -39.87
CA CYS A 305 -28.56 -24.80 -40.57
C CYS A 305 -29.47 -26.02 -40.55
N VAL A 306 -30.75 -25.81 -40.26
CA VAL A 306 -31.75 -26.88 -40.19
C VAL A 306 -33.05 -26.46 -40.85
N LYS A 307 -33.84 -27.44 -41.28
CA LYS A 307 -35.21 -27.19 -41.69
C LYS A 307 -36.04 -26.74 -40.48
N TYR A 308 -36.86 -25.71 -40.68
CA TYR A 308 -37.84 -25.22 -39.71
C TYR A 308 -39.21 -25.34 -40.39
N GLY A 309 -39.93 -26.42 -40.11
CA GLY A 309 -41.19 -26.73 -40.78
C GLY A 309 -41.05 -27.32 -42.17
N SER A 310 -42.07 -27.12 -42.99
CA SER A 310 -42.10 -27.54 -44.40
C SER A 310 -41.51 -26.50 -45.35
N ASP A 311 -41.56 -25.22 -44.98
CA ASP A 311 -41.40 -24.05 -45.86
C ASP A 311 -40.17 -23.18 -45.54
N ARG A 312 -39.47 -23.40 -44.42
CA ARG A 312 -38.36 -22.53 -44.00
C ARG A 312 -37.07 -23.27 -43.64
N MET A 313 -35.97 -22.56 -43.78
CA MET A 313 -34.66 -22.90 -43.24
C MET A 313 -34.31 -21.95 -42.11
N PHE A 314 -33.84 -22.51 -41.00
CA PHE A 314 -33.28 -21.77 -39.88
C PHE A 314 -31.76 -21.91 -39.90
N SER A 315 -31.04 -20.79 -39.96
CA SER A 315 -29.57 -20.76 -39.95
C SER A 315 -29.03 -19.91 -38.81
N CYS A 316 -27.86 -20.29 -38.31
CA CYS A 316 -27.13 -19.59 -37.25
C CYS A 316 -25.67 -19.45 -37.66
N ILE A 317 -25.30 -18.37 -38.35
CA ILE A 317 -24.00 -18.27 -39.04
C ILE A 317 -23.18 -17.12 -38.47
N LYS A 318 -21.88 -17.36 -38.25
CA LYS A 318 -20.90 -16.34 -37.92
C LYS A 318 -20.39 -15.69 -39.20
N GLN A 319 -20.62 -14.39 -39.35
CA GLN A 319 -20.17 -13.59 -40.50
C GLN A 319 -18.67 -13.29 -40.43
N THR A 320 -18.11 -12.81 -41.54
CA THR A 320 -16.69 -12.40 -41.66
C THR A 320 -16.31 -11.31 -40.65
N GLU A 321 -17.25 -10.44 -40.30
CA GLU A 321 -17.10 -9.40 -39.27
C GLU A 321 -17.12 -9.95 -37.82
N GLY A 322 -17.39 -11.23 -37.64
CA GLY A 322 -17.44 -11.91 -36.34
C GLY A 322 -18.82 -11.94 -35.67
N ASN A 323 -19.79 -11.19 -36.19
CA ASN A 323 -21.17 -11.20 -35.70
C ASN A 323 -21.86 -12.54 -36.01
N VAL A 324 -22.68 -13.04 -35.09
CA VAL A 324 -23.53 -14.22 -35.34
C VAL A 324 -24.93 -13.75 -35.72
N VAL A 325 -25.45 -14.28 -36.83
CA VAL A 325 -26.77 -13.91 -37.36
C VAL A 325 -27.65 -15.14 -37.45
N ALA A 326 -28.79 -15.07 -36.77
CA ALA A 326 -29.90 -16.01 -36.92
C ALA A 326 -30.80 -15.58 -38.09
N ARG A 327 -31.17 -16.49 -38.99
CA ARG A 327 -32.11 -16.20 -40.09
C ARG A 327 -33.14 -17.30 -40.27
N LEU A 328 -34.37 -16.89 -40.60
CA LEU A 328 -35.41 -17.75 -41.13
C LEU A 328 -35.65 -17.36 -42.58
N THR A 329 -35.32 -18.26 -43.50
CA THR A 329 -35.45 -18.02 -44.95
C THR A 329 -36.47 -18.99 -45.52
N LEU A 330 -37.32 -18.55 -46.45
CA LEU A 330 -38.21 -19.45 -47.18
C LEU A 330 -37.39 -20.39 -48.06
N ILE A 331 -37.82 -21.64 -48.15
CA ILE A 331 -37.27 -22.62 -49.09
C ILE A 331 -37.84 -22.29 -50.47
N GLU A 332 -37.04 -21.66 -51.33
CA GLU A 332 -37.36 -21.61 -52.76
C GLU A 332 -37.09 -22.99 -53.36
N GLU A 333 -38.10 -23.58 -54.01
CA GLU A 333 -38.10 -24.96 -54.53
C GLU A 333 -36.91 -25.29 -55.46
N HIS A 334 -36.16 -24.31 -55.95
CA HIS A 334 -35.11 -24.48 -56.96
C HIS A 334 -33.65 -24.38 -56.47
N SER A 335 -33.39 -24.18 -55.16
CA SER A 335 -32.03 -23.93 -54.66
C SER A 335 -31.38 -25.07 -53.88
N PHE A 336 -31.87 -26.31 -54.03
CA PHE A 336 -31.17 -27.50 -53.53
C PHE A 336 -30.15 -28.01 -54.55
N SER A 337 -28.93 -27.48 -54.49
CA SER A 337 -27.75 -28.24 -54.91
C SER A 337 -27.44 -29.28 -53.83
N PHE A 338 -27.15 -30.53 -54.21
CA PHE A 338 -27.02 -31.70 -53.31
C PHE A 338 -26.05 -31.57 -52.11
N LYS A 339 -25.31 -30.46 -51.95
CA LYS A 339 -24.30 -30.30 -50.89
C LYS A 339 -24.44 -29.04 -50.03
N THR A 340 -24.96 -27.93 -50.57
CA THR A 340 -25.05 -26.66 -49.84
C THR A 340 -26.22 -25.80 -50.33
N PHE A 341 -26.92 -25.14 -49.40
CA PHE A 341 -27.84 -24.04 -49.71
C PHE A 341 -27.08 -22.71 -49.61
N THR A 342 -27.29 -21.81 -50.55
CA THR A 342 -26.74 -20.44 -50.50
C THR A 342 -27.89 -19.51 -50.15
N THR A 343 -27.80 -18.78 -49.05
CA THR A 343 -28.81 -17.75 -48.72
C THR A 343 -28.83 -16.63 -49.77
N ILE A 344 -29.86 -15.79 -49.78
CA ILE A 344 -29.98 -14.62 -50.70
C ILE A 344 -28.74 -13.71 -50.67
N GLU A 345 -27.94 -13.75 -49.59
CA GLU A 345 -26.74 -12.94 -49.41
C GLU A 345 -25.41 -13.73 -49.59
N GLY A 346 -25.44 -14.99 -50.06
CA GLY A 346 -24.23 -15.73 -50.42
C GLY A 346 -23.68 -16.69 -49.34
N ASP A 347 -24.28 -16.75 -48.15
CA ASP A 347 -23.80 -17.65 -47.08
C ASP A 347 -24.12 -19.12 -47.41
N ARG A 348 -23.09 -19.98 -47.46
CA ARG A 348 -23.21 -21.42 -47.69
C ARG A 348 -23.58 -22.14 -46.40
N CYS A 349 -24.80 -22.64 -46.32
CA CYS A 349 -25.24 -23.61 -45.32
C CYS A 349 -24.88 -25.04 -45.76
N PRO A 350 -24.14 -25.82 -44.95
CA PRO A 350 -24.07 -27.26 -45.17
C PRO A 350 -25.48 -27.84 -44.97
N LEU A 351 -25.97 -28.61 -45.94
CA LEU A 351 -27.23 -29.32 -45.76
C LEU A 351 -27.04 -30.38 -44.66
N PRO A 352 -27.98 -30.52 -43.71
CA PRO A 352 -27.91 -31.62 -42.75
C PRO A 352 -27.87 -32.96 -43.50
N PRO A 353 -27.11 -33.96 -43.00
CA PRO A 353 -27.14 -35.30 -43.59
C PRO A 353 -28.57 -35.84 -43.59
N LYS A 354 -28.93 -36.57 -44.65
CA LYS A 354 -30.26 -37.18 -44.81
C LYS A 354 -30.61 -38.12 -43.68
#